data_AF-A0A7S2JVV6-F1
#
_entry.id   AF-A0A7S2JVV6-F1
#
_cell.length_a   1.000
_cell.length_b   1.000
_cell.length_c   1.000
_cell.angle_alpha   90.00
_cell.angle_beta   90.00
_cell.angle_gamma   90.00
#
_symmetry.space_group_name_H-M   'P 1'
#
loop_
_entity.id
_entity.type
_entity.pdbx_description
1 polymer ?
#
loop_
_entity_poly.entity_id
_entity_poly.type
_entity_poly.pdbx_seq_one_letter_code
_entity_poly.pdbx_strand_id
1 'polypeptide(L)'
;VHYCIDRTNLVEEVYQKYWEEVVRVEQSNERDLSTTLLICPNFALQNVEMFENFSNTLTQPLETLHVEDLLQLVFFHPEWTFRDGGDRAGPASAANYARRSPWPMINILRTNQVRAAQKGIPTGLVYQQNEKTLNTIGSPELEQMLRNRDWTPLQDVKVNRRDFEALRVAQDLQDGDVKSSDYELSVDSTPAANKGLDKESAKDADMIKVILQALDKRLESGEALSGPETGVTLMAADFLIKELEAALGS
;
A
#
# COMPACT_ATOMS: atom_id res chain seq x y z
N VAL A 1 -11.37 -9.22 17.54
CA VAL A 1 -10.17 -8.40 17.89
C VAL A 1 -9.99 -8.49 19.39
N HIS A 2 -8.76 -8.73 19.85
CA HIS A 2 -8.41 -8.71 21.27
C HIS A 2 -7.51 -7.50 21.58
N TYR A 3 -7.67 -6.92 22.77
CA TYR A 3 -6.85 -5.81 23.26
C TYR A 3 -6.17 -6.24 24.54
N CYS A 4 -4.85 -6.17 24.57
CA CYS A 4 -4.03 -6.40 25.76
C CYS A 4 -3.39 -5.08 26.17
N ILE A 5 -3.53 -4.68 27.42
CA ILE A 5 -2.93 -3.44 27.95
C ILE A 5 -1.96 -3.82 29.05
N ASP A 6 -0.67 -3.56 28.82
CA ASP A 6 0.37 -3.76 29.82
C ASP A 6 1.09 -2.45 30.13
N ARG A 7 1.29 -2.15 31.42
CA ARG A 7 1.88 -0.88 31.89
C ARG A 7 3.32 -1.06 32.37
N THR A 8 3.93 -2.20 32.09
CA THR A 8 5.36 -2.38 32.29
C THR A 8 6.16 -1.41 31.42
N ASN A 9 7.34 -1.05 31.92
CA ASN A 9 8.36 -0.31 31.18
C ASN A 9 9.64 -1.16 30.97
N LEU A 10 9.62 -2.44 31.37
CA LEU A 10 10.75 -3.35 31.26
C LEU A 10 10.70 -4.08 29.92
N VAL A 11 11.80 -4.04 29.18
CA VAL A 11 11.93 -4.66 27.84
C VAL A 11 11.58 -6.15 27.87
N GLU A 12 12.11 -6.87 28.86
CA GLU A 12 11.88 -8.32 29.02
C GLU A 12 10.41 -8.67 29.24
N GLU A 13 9.71 -7.87 30.04
CA GLU A 13 8.29 -8.09 30.32
C GLU A 13 7.42 -7.78 29.09
N VAL A 14 7.73 -6.71 28.33
CA VAL A 14 7.03 -6.43 27.06
C VAL A 14 7.28 -7.55 26.05
N TYR A 15 8.52 -8.05 25.97
CA TYR A 15 8.88 -9.15 25.08
C TYR A 15 8.13 -10.45 25.45
N GLN A 16 8.02 -10.75 26.75
CA GLN A 16 7.21 -11.88 27.22
C GLN A 16 5.73 -11.70 26.85
N LYS A 17 5.15 -10.52 27.09
CA LYS A 17 3.76 -10.21 26.75
C LYS A 17 3.50 -10.35 25.26
N TYR A 18 4.43 -9.90 24.42
CA TYR A 18 4.38 -10.10 22.99
C TYR A 18 4.25 -11.58 22.63
N TRP A 19 5.09 -12.47 23.17
CA TRP A 19 5.00 -13.91 22.90
C TRP A 19 3.73 -14.55 23.42
N GLU A 20 3.24 -14.15 24.60
CA GLU A 20 1.94 -14.60 25.11
C GLU A 20 0.81 -14.28 24.12
N GLU A 21 0.86 -13.09 23.49
CA GLU A 21 -0.13 -12.68 22.49
C GLU A 21 0.07 -13.34 21.13
N VAL A 22 1.32 -13.60 20.69
CA VAL A 22 1.60 -14.41 19.49
C VAL A 22 0.99 -15.80 19.64
N VAL A 23 1.27 -16.47 20.76
CA VAL A 23 0.71 -17.79 21.08
C VAL A 23 -0.81 -17.74 21.14
N ARG A 24 -1.40 -16.69 21.73
CA ARG A 24 -2.86 -16.52 21.77
C ARG A 24 -3.46 -16.47 20.38
N VAL A 25 -2.91 -15.64 19.48
CA VAL A 25 -3.43 -15.53 18.11
C VAL A 25 -3.25 -16.87 17.40
N GLU A 26 -2.10 -17.51 17.49
CA GLU A 26 -1.85 -18.78 16.81
C GLU A 26 -2.78 -19.91 17.27
N GLN A 27 -3.00 -20.07 18.58
CA GLN A 27 -3.83 -21.13 19.16
C GLN A 27 -5.34 -20.89 19.00
N SER A 28 -5.76 -19.64 18.79
CA SER A 28 -7.17 -19.31 18.60
C SER A 28 -7.63 -19.65 17.19
N ASN A 29 -8.92 -19.98 17.02
CA ASN A 29 -9.50 -20.08 15.69
C ASN A 29 -9.53 -18.70 15.02
N GLU A 30 -9.22 -18.64 13.72
CA GLU A 30 -9.20 -17.40 12.95
C GLU A 30 -10.56 -16.68 12.87
N ARG A 31 -11.67 -17.41 13.06
CA ARG A 31 -13.03 -16.87 13.11
C ARG A 31 -13.35 -16.19 14.43
N ASP A 32 -12.69 -16.61 15.52
CA ASP A 32 -12.91 -16.07 16.86
C ASP A 32 -11.93 -14.92 17.15
N LEU A 33 -10.69 -15.04 16.67
CA LEU A 33 -9.64 -14.05 16.87
C LEU A 33 -8.85 -13.80 15.57
N SER A 34 -9.16 -12.67 14.94
CA SER A 34 -8.45 -12.17 13.76
C SER A 34 -7.11 -11.50 14.09
N THR A 35 -7.03 -10.82 15.24
CA THR A 35 -5.88 -9.98 15.58
C THR A 35 -5.90 -9.58 17.06
N THR A 36 -4.70 -9.37 17.61
CA THR A 36 -4.46 -8.77 18.92
C THR A 36 -3.75 -7.42 18.77
N LEU A 37 -4.18 -6.43 19.53
CA LEU A 37 -3.44 -5.19 19.75
C LEU A 37 -2.87 -5.16 21.17
N LEU A 38 -1.55 -5.27 21.29
CA LEU A 38 -0.80 -5.10 22.53
C LEU A 38 -0.46 -3.61 22.71
N ILE A 39 -0.95 -3.02 23.80
CA ILE A 39 -0.84 -1.60 24.11
C ILE A 39 0.09 -1.45 25.31
N CYS A 40 1.17 -0.68 25.16
CA CYS A 40 2.20 -0.53 26.17
C CYS A 40 2.36 0.94 26.60
N PRO A 41 1.44 1.52 27.41
CA PRO A 41 1.42 2.96 27.69
C PRO A 41 2.70 3.54 28.31
N ASN A 42 3.46 2.72 29.03
CA ASN A 42 4.65 3.14 29.78
C ASN A 42 5.97 2.74 29.13
N PHE A 43 5.95 1.93 28.06
CA PHE A 43 7.14 1.43 27.40
C PHE A 43 7.51 2.35 26.24
N ALA A 44 8.73 2.89 26.22
CA ALA A 44 9.28 3.68 25.12
C ALA A 44 8.46 4.92 24.68
N LEU A 45 7.49 5.39 25.46
CA LEU A 45 6.52 6.43 25.09
C LEU A 45 7.12 7.73 24.50
N GLN A 46 8.31 8.11 24.97
CA GLN A 46 9.03 9.32 24.56
C GLN A 46 10.37 9.00 23.88
N ASN A 47 10.53 7.76 23.40
CA ASN A 47 11.78 7.29 22.81
C ASN A 47 11.47 6.34 21.64
N VAL A 48 11.11 6.96 20.51
CA VAL A 48 10.79 6.23 19.27
C VAL A 48 11.96 5.37 18.78
N GLU A 49 13.20 5.82 18.95
CA GLU A 49 14.38 5.06 18.52
C GLU A 49 14.51 3.75 19.31
N MET A 50 14.31 3.81 20.63
CA MET A 50 14.27 2.61 21.48
C MET A 50 13.12 1.68 21.06
N PHE A 51 11.95 2.24 20.77
CA PHE A 51 10.80 1.47 20.30
C PHE A 51 11.04 0.79 18.94
N GLU A 52 11.65 1.48 17.97
CA GLU A 52 11.99 0.93 16.66
C GLU A 52 13.07 -0.17 16.79
N ASN A 53 14.10 0.06 17.60
CA ASN A 53 15.13 -0.95 17.88
C ASN A 53 14.53 -2.20 18.52
N PHE A 54 13.63 -2.03 19.49
CA PHE A 54 12.87 -3.13 20.08
C PHE A 54 11.96 -3.83 19.06
N SER A 55 11.27 -3.08 18.20
CA SER A 55 10.39 -3.67 17.19
C SER A 55 11.15 -4.60 16.22
N ASN A 56 12.39 -4.24 15.86
CA ASN A 56 13.25 -5.10 15.05
C ASN A 56 13.63 -6.42 15.75
N THR A 57 13.72 -6.45 17.09
CA THR A 57 13.99 -7.70 17.82
C THR A 57 12.77 -8.60 17.91
N LEU A 58 11.55 -8.09 17.66
CA LEU A 58 10.32 -8.89 17.64
C LEU A 58 10.11 -9.60 16.30
N THR A 59 10.57 -9.00 15.19
CA THR A 59 10.39 -9.54 13.84
C THR A 59 11.39 -10.67 13.52
N GLN A 60 12.66 -10.51 13.90
CA GLN A 60 13.72 -11.50 13.61
C GLN A 60 13.41 -12.94 14.07
N PRO A 61 12.85 -13.16 15.28
CA PRO A 61 12.49 -14.50 15.71
C PRO A 61 11.33 -15.11 14.91
N LEU A 62 10.40 -14.30 14.39
CA LEU A 62 9.29 -14.82 13.58
C LEU A 62 9.83 -15.46 12.29
N GLU A 63 10.76 -14.77 11.62
CA GLU A 63 11.48 -15.26 10.44
C GLU A 63 12.17 -16.60 10.70
N THR A 64 12.86 -16.69 11.84
CA THR A 64 13.58 -17.91 12.22
C THR A 64 12.65 -19.09 12.50
N LEU A 65 11.43 -18.82 12.97
CA LEU A 65 10.43 -19.83 13.31
C LEU A 65 9.42 -20.08 12.18
N HIS A 66 9.57 -19.42 11.02
CA HIS A 66 8.61 -19.44 9.90
C HIS A 66 7.20 -18.99 10.31
N VAL A 67 7.10 -18.11 11.31
CA VAL A 67 5.83 -17.56 11.78
C VAL A 67 5.44 -16.33 10.98
N GLU A 68 6.34 -15.70 10.23
CA GLU A 68 6.03 -14.54 9.38
C GLU A 68 5.00 -14.87 8.28
N ASP A 69 4.94 -16.13 7.85
CA ASP A 69 3.94 -16.61 6.90
C ASP A 69 2.54 -16.69 7.52
N LEU A 70 2.45 -16.80 8.85
CA LEU A 70 1.20 -16.92 9.60
C LEU A 70 0.75 -15.59 10.17
N LEU A 71 1.70 -14.79 10.68
CA LEU A 71 1.44 -13.55 11.41
C LEU A 71 2.27 -12.39 10.86
N GLN A 72 1.65 -11.23 10.79
CA GLN A 72 2.28 -9.97 10.43
C GLN A 72 2.22 -9.00 11.62
N LEU A 73 3.34 -8.33 11.89
CA LEU A 73 3.42 -7.28 12.90
C LEU A 73 3.25 -5.89 12.28
N VAL A 74 2.48 -5.03 12.94
CA VAL A 74 2.39 -3.60 12.62
C VAL A 74 2.59 -2.79 13.89
N PHE A 75 3.51 -1.84 13.84
CA PHE A 75 3.92 -1.05 14.98
C PHE A 75 3.33 0.36 14.92
N PHE A 76 2.95 0.87 16.08
CA PHE A 76 2.44 2.22 16.25
C PHE A 76 3.14 2.92 17.41
N HIS A 77 3.43 4.21 17.25
CA HIS A 77 4.11 5.03 18.26
C HIS A 77 3.63 6.48 18.15
N PRO A 78 3.48 7.25 19.25
CA PRO A 78 3.08 8.67 19.16
C PRO A 78 3.96 9.51 18.24
N GLU A 79 5.26 9.22 18.23
CA GLU A 79 6.26 9.93 17.43
C GLU A 79 6.67 9.17 16.17
N TRP A 80 5.87 8.19 15.71
CA TRP A 80 6.18 7.44 14.49
C TRP A 80 6.42 8.38 13.30
N THR A 81 7.49 8.10 12.56
CA THR A 81 7.85 8.80 11.33
C THR A 81 8.36 7.80 10.31
N PHE A 82 7.86 7.85 9.07
CA PHE A 82 8.40 7.04 7.99
C PHE A 82 9.81 7.49 7.63
N ARG A 83 10.74 6.53 7.50
CA ARG A 83 12.16 6.79 7.19
C ARG A 83 12.41 6.88 5.68
N ASP A 84 11.46 6.43 4.87
CA ASP A 84 11.50 6.33 3.42
C ASP A 84 10.25 6.97 2.75
N GLY A 85 10.39 7.40 1.49
CA GLY A 85 9.23 7.77 0.66
C GLY A 85 8.93 9.28 0.46
N GLY A 86 9.95 10.14 0.29
CA GLY A 86 9.75 11.51 -0.21
C GLY A 86 8.95 12.41 0.74
N ASP A 87 7.80 12.92 0.32
CA ASP A 87 6.89 13.78 1.14
C ASP A 87 6.30 13.08 2.38
N ARG A 88 6.50 11.76 2.50
CA ARG A 88 6.19 10.96 3.70
C ARG A 88 7.25 11.10 4.79
N ALA A 89 8.47 11.50 4.39
CA ALA A 89 9.59 11.64 5.30
C ALA A 89 9.46 12.92 6.12
N GLY A 90 9.84 12.81 7.39
CA GLY A 90 9.90 13.95 8.31
C GLY A 90 8.66 14.10 9.20
N PRO A 91 8.83 14.77 10.35
CA PRO A 91 7.87 14.74 11.45
C PRO A 91 6.55 15.48 11.18
N ALA A 92 6.52 16.33 10.14
CA ALA A 92 5.35 17.13 9.78
C ALA A 92 4.42 16.45 8.77
N SER A 93 4.80 15.30 8.20
CA SER A 93 3.97 14.64 7.18
C SER A 93 2.70 14.04 7.79
N ALA A 94 1.54 14.31 7.17
CA ALA A 94 0.26 13.76 7.61
C ALA A 94 0.20 12.23 7.42
N ALA A 95 1.01 11.68 6.50
CA ALA A 95 1.13 10.25 6.26
C ALA A 95 1.52 9.47 7.52
N ASN A 96 2.35 10.07 8.39
CA ASN A 96 2.79 9.46 9.64
C ASN A 96 1.62 9.08 10.56
N TYR A 97 0.51 9.80 10.50
CA TYR A 97 -0.67 9.52 11.33
C TYR A 97 -1.38 8.21 10.95
N ALA A 98 -1.02 7.56 9.85
CA ALA A 98 -1.41 6.19 9.57
C ALA A 98 -0.79 5.18 10.56
N ARG A 99 0.32 5.55 11.21
CA ARG A 99 1.03 4.74 12.22
C ARG A 99 1.27 5.47 13.54
N ARG A 100 0.89 6.75 13.67
CA ARG A 100 0.87 7.41 14.97
C ARG A 100 -0.31 6.95 15.79
N SER A 101 -0.09 6.90 17.10
CA SER A 101 -1.13 6.51 18.03
C SER A 101 -0.83 7.02 19.44
N PRO A 102 -1.82 7.07 20.36
CA PRO A 102 -1.63 7.71 21.66
C PRO A 102 -0.60 7.03 22.58
N TRP A 103 -0.28 5.76 22.32
CA TRP A 103 0.67 4.95 23.07
C TRP A 103 1.44 4.03 22.14
N PRO A 104 2.61 3.53 22.53
CA PRO A 104 3.29 2.49 21.80
C PRO A 104 2.44 1.23 21.76
N MET A 105 2.23 0.68 20.55
CA MET A 105 1.39 -0.49 20.33
C MET A 105 1.98 -1.42 19.27
N ILE A 106 1.73 -2.71 19.47
CA ILE A 106 2.08 -3.78 18.55
C ILE A 106 0.79 -4.47 18.13
N ASN A 107 0.50 -4.42 16.84
CA ASN A 107 -0.64 -5.10 16.26
C ASN A 107 -0.17 -6.42 15.62
N ILE A 108 -0.70 -7.53 16.11
CA ILE A 108 -0.41 -8.88 15.65
C ILE A 108 -1.59 -9.32 14.80
N LEU A 109 -1.37 -9.41 13.49
CA LEU A 109 -2.38 -9.70 12.47
C LEU A 109 -2.13 -11.07 11.87
N ARG A 110 -3.18 -11.75 11.41
CA ARG A 110 -3.00 -12.97 10.60
C ARG A 110 -2.69 -12.63 9.16
N THR A 111 -1.57 -13.15 8.66
CA THR A 111 -1.09 -12.90 7.29
C THR A 111 -2.11 -13.35 6.24
N ASN A 112 -2.79 -14.49 6.45
CA ASN A 112 -3.81 -14.97 5.52
C ASN A 112 -5.02 -14.02 5.40
N GLN A 113 -5.49 -13.45 6.52
CA GLN A 113 -6.60 -12.51 6.54
C GLN A 113 -6.20 -11.15 5.95
N VAL A 114 -4.98 -10.69 6.20
CA VAL A 114 -4.44 -9.48 5.56
C VAL A 114 -4.34 -9.68 4.05
N ARG A 115 -3.78 -10.80 3.58
CA ARG A 115 -3.69 -11.13 2.15
C ARG A 115 -5.07 -11.24 1.51
N ALA A 116 -6.04 -11.87 2.18
CA ALA A 116 -7.41 -11.96 1.69
C ALA A 116 -8.06 -10.57 1.56
N ALA A 117 -7.84 -9.67 2.52
CA ALA A 117 -8.34 -8.31 2.48
C ALA A 117 -7.65 -7.44 1.41
N GLN A 118 -6.39 -7.75 1.07
CA GLN A 118 -5.63 -7.09 0.02
C GLN A 118 -5.81 -7.71 -1.37
N LYS A 119 -6.50 -8.87 -1.47
CA LYS A 119 -6.70 -9.54 -2.76
C LYS A 119 -7.48 -8.62 -3.72
N GLY A 120 -6.88 -8.31 -4.86
CA GLY A 120 -7.44 -7.37 -5.85
C GLY A 120 -7.28 -5.88 -5.47
N ILE A 121 -6.48 -5.57 -4.45
CA ILE A 121 -6.07 -4.21 -4.10
C ILE A 121 -4.55 -4.11 -4.30
N PRO A 122 -4.07 -3.32 -5.27
CA PRO A 122 -2.65 -3.08 -5.45
C PRO A 122 -2.00 -2.56 -4.15
N THR A 123 -0.90 -3.21 -3.73
CA THR A 123 -0.23 -2.97 -2.44
C THR A 123 0.17 -1.51 -2.21
N GLY A 124 0.35 -0.71 -3.27
CA GLY A 124 0.66 0.72 -3.20
C GLY A 124 -0.53 1.65 -2.98
N LEU A 125 -1.75 1.25 -3.39
CA LEU A 125 -2.92 2.13 -3.36
C LEU A 125 -3.41 2.41 -1.95
N VAL A 126 -3.31 1.44 -1.04
CA VAL A 126 -3.70 1.65 0.37
C VAL A 126 -2.87 2.79 0.98
N TYR A 127 -1.57 2.81 0.72
CA TYR A 127 -0.68 3.87 1.20
C TYR A 127 -1.00 5.23 0.56
N GLN A 128 -1.13 5.27 -0.78
CA GLN A 128 -1.47 6.50 -1.50
C GLN A 128 -2.81 7.10 -1.06
N GLN A 129 -3.82 6.24 -0.83
CA GLN A 129 -5.12 6.69 -0.37
C GLN A 129 -5.08 7.20 1.07
N ASN A 130 -4.35 6.50 1.95
CA ASN A 130 -4.15 6.96 3.33
C ASN A 130 -3.47 8.32 3.34
N GLU A 131 -2.42 8.52 2.54
CA GLU A 131 -1.77 9.82 2.37
C GLU A 131 -2.71 10.89 1.86
N LYS A 132 -3.43 10.64 0.77
CA LYS A 132 -4.39 11.60 0.21
C LYS A 132 -5.43 12.00 1.26
N THR A 133 -5.97 11.03 1.98
CA THR A 133 -7.00 11.25 3.01
C THR A 133 -6.43 12.04 4.18
N LEU A 134 -5.28 11.62 4.73
CA LEU A 134 -4.64 12.27 5.87
C LEU A 134 -4.12 13.67 5.53
N ASN A 135 -3.63 13.89 4.31
CA ASN A 135 -3.24 15.21 3.82
C ASN A 135 -4.45 16.15 3.64
N THR A 136 -5.63 15.62 3.32
CA THR A 136 -6.87 16.41 3.22
C THR A 136 -7.29 16.94 4.60
N ILE A 137 -7.09 16.15 5.66
CA ILE A 137 -7.34 16.56 7.05
C ILE A 137 -6.23 17.51 7.52
N GLY A 138 -4.98 17.16 7.25
CA GLY A 138 -3.80 17.97 7.57
C GLY A 138 -3.21 17.68 8.94
N SER A 139 -1.88 17.79 9.01
CA SER A 139 -1.10 17.46 10.21
C SER A 139 -1.48 18.20 11.49
N PRO A 140 -1.84 19.51 11.48
CA PRO A 140 -2.23 20.23 12.71
C PRO A 140 -3.49 19.67 13.36
N GLU A 141 -4.50 19.34 12.55
CA GLU A 141 -5.77 18.79 13.05
C GLU A 141 -5.56 17.38 13.59
N LEU A 142 -4.80 16.55 12.86
CA LEU A 142 -4.43 15.20 13.29
C LEU A 142 -3.60 15.21 14.60
N GLU A 143 -2.68 16.16 14.76
CA GLU A 143 -1.92 16.34 16.01
C GLU A 143 -2.86 16.70 17.17
N GLN A 144 -3.83 17.58 16.94
CA GLN A 144 -4.80 17.96 17.96
C GLN A 144 -5.67 16.77 18.37
N MET A 145 -6.15 15.97 17.41
CA MET A 145 -6.89 14.74 17.68
C MET A 145 -6.05 13.74 18.48
N LEU A 146 -4.79 13.53 18.09
CA LEU A 146 -3.86 12.63 18.78
C LEU A 146 -3.61 13.07 20.23
N ARG A 147 -3.36 14.36 20.47
CA ARG A 147 -3.15 14.93 21.81
C ARG A 147 -4.37 14.81 22.69
N ASN A 148 -5.54 15.14 22.14
CA ASN A 148 -6.81 15.10 22.87
C ASN A 148 -7.36 13.68 23.01
N ARG A 149 -6.79 12.72 22.25
CA ARG A 149 -7.27 11.34 22.09
C ARG A 149 -8.73 11.30 21.63
N ASP A 150 -9.10 12.28 20.80
CA ASP A 150 -10.44 12.45 20.28
C ASP A 150 -10.41 12.34 18.76
N TRP A 151 -10.89 11.20 18.27
CA TRP A 151 -11.00 10.91 16.84
C TRP A 151 -12.44 11.08 16.33
N THR A 152 -13.33 11.66 17.14
CA THR A 152 -14.73 11.95 16.75
C THR A 152 -14.84 12.73 15.43
N PRO A 153 -13.96 13.71 15.13
CA PRO A 153 -14.04 14.43 13.86
C PRO A 153 -13.88 13.54 12.61
N LEU A 154 -13.29 12.35 12.74
CA LEU A 154 -13.11 11.41 11.63
C LEU A 154 -14.33 10.51 11.37
N GLN A 155 -15.33 10.49 12.26
CA GLN A 155 -16.49 9.57 12.14
C GLN A 155 -17.27 9.78 10.83
N ASP A 156 -17.35 11.02 10.36
CA ASP A 156 -18.10 11.40 9.16
C ASP A 156 -17.22 11.51 7.90
N VAL A 157 -15.90 11.31 8.03
CA VAL A 157 -14.96 11.38 6.90
C VAL A 157 -15.16 10.15 6.01
N LYS A 158 -15.84 10.33 4.89
CA LYS A 158 -16.03 9.27 3.90
C LYS A 158 -14.76 9.08 3.09
N VAL A 159 -14.11 7.93 3.26
CA VAL A 159 -13.08 7.47 2.32
C VAL A 159 -13.75 7.20 0.98
N ASN A 160 -13.31 7.87 -0.09
CA ASN A 160 -13.84 7.65 -1.43
C ASN A 160 -13.43 6.25 -1.92
N ARG A 161 -14.33 5.28 -1.76
CA ARG A 161 -14.11 3.88 -2.19
C ARG A 161 -14.37 3.64 -3.68
N ARG A 162 -14.87 4.63 -4.43
CA ARG A 162 -15.07 4.48 -5.88
C ARG A 162 -13.75 4.29 -6.61
N ASP A 163 -12.69 4.90 -6.10
CA ASP A 163 -11.33 4.72 -6.60
C ASP A 163 -10.89 3.24 -6.42
N PHE A 164 -11.31 2.55 -5.35
CA PHE A 164 -11.05 1.12 -5.15
C PHE A 164 -11.83 0.21 -6.12
N GLU A 165 -13.10 0.50 -6.42
CA GLU A 165 -13.90 -0.31 -7.35
C GLU A 165 -13.40 -0.19 -8.79
N ALA A 166 -13.08 1.02 -9.24
CA ALA A 166 -12.55 1.24 -10.59
C ALA A 166 -11.20 0.54 -10.81
N LEU A 167 -10.34 0.54 -9.80
CA LEU A 167 -9.03 -0.12 -9.85
C LEU A 167 -9.12 -1.64 -9.65
N ARG A 168 -10.06 -2.15 -8.84
CA ARG A 168 -10.38 -3.59 -8.75
C ARG A 168 -10.85 -4.14 -10.08
N VAL A 169 -11.76 -3.45 -10.76
CA VAL A 169 -12.26 -3.84 -12.10
C VAL A 169 -11.14 -3.82 -13.14
N ALA A 170 -10.23 -2.84 -13.08
CA ALA A 170 -9.07 -2.79 -13.97
C ALA A 170 -8.10 -3.95 -13.74
N GLN A 171 -7.94 -4.41 -12.49
CA GLN A 171 -7.06 -5.53 -12.13
C GLN A 171 -7.69 -6.90 -12.41
N ASP A 172 -9.00 -7.06 -12.16
CA ASP A 172 -9.76 -8.25 -12.55
C ASP A 172 -9.71 -8.46 -14.09
N LEU A 173 -9.62 -7.38 -14.86
CA LEU A 173 -9.36 -7.41 -16.31
C LEU A 173 -7.92 -7.83 -16.66
N GLN A 174 -6.93 -7.54 -15.80
CA GLN A 174 -5.51 -7.88 -16.03
C GLN A 174 -5.17 -9.31 -15.60
N ASP A 175 -5.79 -9.83 -14.54
CA ASP A 175 -5.52 -11.17 -13.99
C ASP A 175 -6.33 -12.29 -14.69
N GLY A 176 -7.17 -11.95 -15.68
CA GLY A 176 -7.82 -12.93 -16.56
C GLY A 176 -9.02 -13.67 -15.96
N ASP A 177 -9.54 -13.23 -14.81
CA ASP A 177 -10.69 -13.86 -14.13
C ASP A 177 -12.05 -13.42 -14.71
N VAL A 178 -12.06 -12.67 -15.81
CA VAL A 178 -13.28 -12.39 -16.57
C VAL A 178 -13.33 -13.27 -17.82
N LYS A 179 -14.27 -14.21 -17.85
CA LYS A 179 -14.55 -15.03 -19.04
C LYS A 179 -14.97 -14.09 -20.17
N SER A 180 -14.36 -14.25 -21.35
CA SER A 180 -14.68 -13.46 -22.55
C SER A 180 -16.13 -13.65 -23.04
N SER A 181 -16.91 -14.53 -22.42
CA SER A 181 -18.35 -14.72 -22.67
C SER A 181 -19.21 -13.56 -22.20
N ASP A 182 -18.70 -12.70 -21.31
CA ASP A 182 -19.54 -11.67 -20.66
C ASP A 182 -19.53 -10.34 -21.42
N TYR A 183 -18.75 -10.24 -22.52
CA TYR A 183 -18.72 -9.07 -23.41
C TYR A 183 -18.67 -9.42 -24.90
N GLU A 184 -19.32 -10.51 -25.33
CA GLU A 184 -19.52 -10.74 -26.77
C GLU A 184 -20.35 -9.60 -27.39
N LEU A 185 -19.65 -8.62 -27.96
CA LEU A 185 -20.11 -7.82 -29.07
C LEU A 185 -19.24 -8.19 -30.27
N SER A 186 -19.90 -8.90 -31.18
CA SER A 186 -19.43 -9.48 -32.43
C SER A 186 -18.28 -8.75 -33.14
N VAL A 187 -17.33 -9.58 -33.56
CA VAL A 187 -16.24 -9.35 -34.51
C VAL A 187 -16.71 -8.63 -35.79
N ASP A 188 -15.98 -7.59 -36.21
CA ASP A 188 -15.92 -7.20 -37.62
C ASP A 188 -14.53 -7.53 -38.18
N SER A 189 -14.53 -8.36 -39.21
CA SER A 189 -13.37 -8.94 -39.88
C SER A 189 -13.16 -8.21 -41.19
N THR A 190 -12.20 -7.28 -41.26
CA THR A 190 -11.79 -6.72 -42.56
C THR A 190 -10.28 -6.88 -42.83
N PRO A 191 -9.85 -7.52 -43.94
CA PRO A 191 -8.45 -7.85 -44.25
C PRO A 191 -7.51 -6.69 -44.66
N ALA A 192 -7.80 -5.44 -44.29
CA ALA A 192 -7.11 -4.28 -44.89
C ALA A 192 -5.88 -3.76 -44.11
N ALA A 193 -5.58 -4.24 -42.90
CA ALA A 193 -4.60 -3.58 -42.04
C ALA A 193 -3.16 -4.11 -42.11
N ASN A 194 -2.87 -5.17 -42.87
CA ASN A 194 -1.52 -5.72 -42.98
C ASN A 194 -0.91 -5.45 -44.35
N LYS A 195 -0.16 -4.35 -44.49
CA LYS A 195 0.86 -4.23 -45.55
C LYS A 195 2.00 -3.27 -45.18
N GLY A 196 3.13 -3.88 -44.82
CA GLY A 196 4.51 -3.42 -45.08
C GLY A 196 5.06 -2.29 -44.20
N LEU A 197 6.13 -2.59 -43.45
CA LEU A 197 7.42 -1.89 -43.54
C LEU A 197 8.47 -2.60 -42.67
N ASP A 198 9.70 -2.57 -43.16
CA ASP A 198 10.88 -3.33 -42.72
C ASP A 198 11.27 -3.14 -41.25
N LYS A 199 11.81 -4.21 -40.68
CA LYS A 199 12.14 -4.40 -39.26
C LYS A 199 13.61 -4.04 -38.98
N GLU A 200 13.86 -3.49 -37.80
CA GLU A 200 15.14 -3.42 -37.05
C GLU A 200 15.92 -2.11 -36.94
N SER A 201 15.49 -0.98 -37.50
CA SER A 201 16.13 0.32 -37.18
C SER A 201 15.18 1.52 -37.05
N ALA A 202 13.86 1.28 -37.09
CA ALA A 202 12.82 2.32 -37.04
C ALA A 202 12.02 2.37 -35.73
N LYS A 203 12.19 1.42 -34.80
CA LYS A 203 11.28 1.26 -33.66
C LYS A 203 11.44 2.33 -32.57
N ASP A 204 12.66 2.76 -32.27
CA ASP A 204 12.93 3.61 -31.10
C ASP A 204 12.47 5.05 -31.32
N ALA A 205 12.74 5.59 -32.52
CA ALA A 205 12.31 6.93 -32.92
C ALA A 205 10.79 7.04 -33.06
N ASP A 206 10.10 5.94 -33.39
CA ASP A 206 8.64 5.92 -33.50
C ASP A 206 7.97 5.85 -32.12
N MET A 207 8.52 5.14 -31.14
CA MET A 207 7.91 5.05 -29.81
C MET A 207 8.03 6.36 -29.01
N ILE A 208 9.14 7.09 -29.17
CA ILE A 208 9.27 8.43 -28.58
C ILE A 208 8.26 9.39 -29.21
N LYS A 209 8.03 9.31 -30.52
CA LYS A 209 7.00 10.12 -31.20
C LYS A 209 5.59 9.80 -30.71
N VAL A 210 5.29 8.53 -30.45
CA VAL A 210 3.99 8.10 -29.89
C VAL A 210 3.75 8.73 -28.52
N ILE A 211 4.77 8.76 -27.66
CA ILE A 211 4.66 9.39 -26.33
C ILE A 211 4.50 10.92 -26.46
N LEU A 212 5.25 11.56 -27.36
CA LEU A 212 5.14 13.01 -27.58
C LEU A 212 3.77 13.40 -28.15
N GLN A 213 3.24 12.65 -29.12
CA GLN A 213 1.91 12.90 -29.69
C GLN A 213 0.79 12.69 -28.66
N ALA A 214 0.93 11.69 -27.78
CA ALA A 214 0.00 11.47 -26.69
C ALA A 214 0.06 12.60 -25.65
N LEU A 215 1.25 13.13 -25.37
CA LEU A 215 1.44 14.27 -24.47
C LEU A 215 0.82 15.55 -25.05
N ASP A 216 1.12 15.86 -26.32
CA ASP A 216 0.60 17.03 -27.02
C ASP A 216 -0.93 16.99 -27.07
N LYS A 217 -1.51 15.83 -27.40
CA LYS A 217 -2.96 15.67 -27.43
C LYS A 217 -3.62 15.87 -26.07
N ARG A 218 -2.99 15.42 -24.98
CA ARG A 218 -3.46 15.67 -23.60
C ARG A 218 -3.36 17.15 -23.22
N LEU A 219 -2.29 17.81 -23.65
CA LEU A 219 -2.05 19.23 -23.38
C LEU A 219 -3.00 20.13 -24.18
N GLU A 220 -3.36 19.73 -25.40
CA GLU A 220 -4.29 20.46 -26.26
C GLU A 220 -5.76 20.26 -25.87
N SER A 221 -6.17 19.03 -25.48
CA SER A 221 -7.56 18.75 -25.09
C SER A 221 -7.87 19.11 -23.65
N GLY A 222 -6.86 19.12 -22.77
CA GLY A 222 -7.04 19.24 -21.32
C GLY A 222 -7.72 18.04 -20.67
N GLU A 223 -8.05 17.00 -21.45
CA GLU A 223 -8.72 15.78 -21.03
C GLU A 223 -7.76 14.59 -21.04
N ALA A 224 -8.08 13.56 -20.25
CA ALA A 224 -7.30 12.33 -20.23
C ALA A 224 -7.35 11.61 -21.59
N LEU A 225 -6.27 10.90 -21.92
CA LEU A 225 -6.21 10.07 -23.13
C LEU A 225 -7.27 8.97 -23.09
N SER A 226 -7.80 8.59 -24.25
CA SER A 226 -8.74 7.47 -24.32
C SER A 226 -8.05 6.16 -23.91
N GLY A 227 -8.84 5.14 -23.52
CA GLY A 227 -8.30 3.83 -23.12
C GLY A 227 -7.30 3.23 -24.13
N PRO A 228 -7.61 3.21 -25.45
CA PRO A 228 -6.67 2.75 -26.47
C PRO A 228 -5.38 3.57 -26.55
N GLU A 229 -5.49 4.90 -26.47
CA GLU A 229 -4.33 5.80 -26.56
C GLU A 229 -3.44 5.67 -25.32
N THR A 230 -4.05 5.52 -24.14
CA THR A 230 -3.35 5.27 -22.88
C THR A 230 -2.59 3.95 -22.94
N GLY A 231 -3.23 2.89 -23.46
CA GLY A 231 -2.61 1.58 -23.63
C GLY A 231 -1.40 1.62 -24.57
N VAL A 232 -1.54 2.27 -25.73
CA VAL A 232 -0.44 2.42 -26.71
C VAL A 232 0.72 3.24 -26.14
N THR A 233 0.42 4.31 -25.38
CA THR A 233 1.46 5.14 -24.74
C THR A 233 2.22 4.38 -23.65
N LEU A 234 1.52 3.56 -22.86
CA LEU A 234 2.15 2.71 -21.83
C LEU A 234 3.04 1.62 -22.44
N MET A 235 2.60 1.00 -23.54
CA MET A 235 3.41 0.01 -24.25
C MET A 235 4.68 0.63 -24.86
N ALA A 236 4.58 1.85 -25.41
CA ALA A 236 5.73 2.59 -25.92
C ALA A 236 6.72 2.95 -24.78
N ALA A 237 6.22 3.34 -23.61
CA ALA A 237 7.06 3.65 -22.45
C ALA A 237 7.77 2.41 -21.89
N ASP A 238 7.07 1.29 -21.72
CA ASP A 238 7.65 0.04 -21.22
C ASP A 238 8.73 -0.51 -22.18
N PHE A 239 8.52 -0.36 -23.48
CA PHE A 239 9.51 -0.72 -24.49
C PHE A 239 10.79 0.12 -24.37
N LEU A 240 10.67 1.45 -24.24
CA LEU A 240 11.84 2.34 -24.11
C LEU A 240 12.60 2.13 -22.80
N ILE A 241 11.89 1.82 -21.71
CA ILE A 241 12.52 1.50 -20.41
C ILE A 241 13.37 0.24 -20.54
N LYS A 242 12.84 -0.83 -21.15
CA LYS A 242 13.58 -2.09 -21.36
C LYS A 242 14.82 -1.90 -22.24
N GLU A 243 14.75 -1.07 -23.27
CA GLU A 243 15.92 -0.71 -24.09
C GLU A 243 16.97 0.08 -23.29
N LEU A 244 16.56 1.04 -22.46
CA LEU A 244 17.45 1.79 -21.56
C LEU A 244 18.14 0.87 -20.55
N GLU A 245 17.40 -0.06 -19.96
CA GLU A 245 17.94 -1.06 -19.04
C GLU A 245 18.93 -2.00 -19.73
N ALA A 246 18.64 -2.41 -20.97
CA ALA A 246 19.56 -3.23 -21.77
C ALA A 246 20.85 -2.48 -22.13
N ALA A 247 20.77 -1.19 -22.45
CA ALA A 247 21.92 -0.35 -22.78
C ALA A 247 22.78 0.04 -21.55
N LEU A 248 22.17 0.12 -20.36
CA LEU A 248 22.87 0.42 -19.10
C LEU A 248 23.44 -0.84 -18.42
N GLY A 249 22.95 -2.02 -18.81
CA GLY A 249 23.39 -3.32 -18.32
C GLY A 249 24.50 -4.00 -19.14
N SER A 250 25.03 -3.33 -20.18
CA SER A 250 26.12 -3.80 -21.05
C SER A 250 27.39 -2.96 -20.90
#